data_AF-A0A821S2Y2-F1
#
_entry.id   AF-A0A821S2Y2-F1
#
_cell.length_a   1.000
_cell.length_b   1.000
_cell.length_c   1.000
_cell.angle_alpha   90.00
_cell.angle_beta   90.00
_cell.angle_gamma   90.00
#
_symmetry.space_group_name_H-M   'P 1'
#
loop_
_entity.id
_entity.type
_entity.pdbx_description
1 polymer ?
#
loop_
_entity_poly.entity_id
_entity_poly.type
_entity_poly.pdbx_seq_one_letter_code
_entity_poly.pdbx_strand_id
1 'polypeptide(L)'
;MDLPVSAFAVYNSNKTKRKKKSKSKSKHPLPSKCNTTINDNIMVKISAKLNKKQTKESKKKLKNKAKKKIFKQLKRNSQFNGKKKLETLQISDSDDIPDLIPGPIEDVINGLESSTAELDECSNVSNASFEFMPVHTDSSEEAIKIFKWMIAPYNVEEFLNQIWEKKPLHIAREKPLYYKELISTPIIDTMLRNENIQFTKNIDITSYVDGKRETHNPEGRAHPHLVWDFYLNGCSIRLLNPQTYISHLHLLNATLQEYFHSFVGANAYLTPPDSQGFAPHYDDIEAFILQTEGKKHWRIYKPRADNEFLPRVSSRNFTDDEIGEPIMEVTLEAGDMLYFPRGYIHQGVTIDGQHSLHVTISMYQKHSWADLFEKMLPAALQLAVNDNVELRYGLPFDIYDNFGLVHSDCDTPRKKEIKDIIFSLFDKLKSHLPLDEAVDQMAKHYQRDALPPVITDLEKAVTVYGDTDVMVDDGKVINRVEISLDTKIRLLRKNIIRMVSEESIRLYYYVENSLEYHGSELPFLEIEEDMAPGIETLITSYPEYITVENLDLQNDTDKLQIADALWSRGLIMTECPLENIDDE
;
A
#
# COMPACT_ATOMS: atom_id res chain seq x y z
N MET A 1 -11.54 3.76 43.86
CA MET A 1 -12.53 3.69 42.77
C MET A 1 -12.17 4.79 41.80
N ASP A 2 -11.38 4.43 40.80
CA ASP A 2 -10.98 5.33 39.72
C ASP A 2 -12.15 5.41 38.73
N LEU A 3 -13.01 6.41 38.92
CA LEU A 3 -14.01 6.78 37.92
C LEU A 3 -13.27 7.55 36.81
N PRO A 4 -13.54 7.26 35.52
CA PRO A 4 -12.95 8.02 34.42
C PRO A 4 -13.40 9.49 34.51
N VAL A 5 -12.45 10.36 34.83
CA VAL A 5 -12.65 11.81 34.81
C VAL A 5 -12.90 12.22 33.36
N SER A 6 -13.93 13.03 33.13
CA SER A 6 -14.26 13.58 31.80
C SER A 6 -13.02 14.11 31.08
N ALA A 7 -12.80 13.68 29.83
CA ALA A 7 -11.66 14.08 29.00
C ALA A 7 -11.56 15.60 28.88
N PHE A 8 -12.70 16.29 28.81
CA PHE A 8 -12.84 17.75 28.92
C PHE A 8 -12.13 18.38 30.13
N ALA A 9 -12.23 17.77 31.32
CA ALA A 9 -11.60 18.30 32.53
C ALA A 9 -10.07 18.14 32.48
N VAL A 10 -9.58 17.05 31.90
CA VAL A 10 -8.14 16.78 31.74
C VAL A 10 -7.53 17.71 30.68
N TYR A 11 -8.18 17.86 29.52
CA TYR A 11 -7.73 18.73 28.43
C TYR A 11 -7.67 20.21 28.85
N ASN A 12 -8.72 20.73 29.51
CA ASN A 12 -8.73 22.12 29.99
C ASN A 12 -7.69 22.38 31.10
N SER A 13 -7.40 21.39 31.95
CA SER A 13 -6.36 21.51 32.98
C SER A 13 -4.96 21.67 32.36
N ASN A 14 -4.70 21.04 31.22
CA ASN A 14 -3.43 21.15 30.49
C ASN A 14 -3.33 22.46 29.67
N LYS A 15 -4.45 22.93 29.11
CA LYS A 15 -4.53 24.22 28.40
C LYS A 15 -4.31 25.42 29.34
N THR A 16 -4.88 25.37 30.55
CA THR A 16 -4.67 26.39 31.60
C THR A 16 -3.25 26.41 32.16
N LYS A 17 -2.58 25.25 32.26
CA LYS A 17 -1.15 25.17 32.65
C LYS A 17 -0.22 25.82 31.61
N ARG A 18 -0.51 25.71 30.31
CA ARG A 18 0.28 26.39 29.24
C ARG A 18 0.12 27.91 29.27
N LYS A 19 -1.09 28.43 29.53
CA LYS A 19 -1.31 29.89 29.70
C LYS A 19 -0.60 30.50 30.93
N LYS A 20 -0.32 29.72 31.97
CA LYS A 20 0.42 30.21 33.16
C LYS A 20 1.93 30.34 32.95
N LYS A 21 2.53 29.65 31.96
CA LYS A 21 3.99 29.74 31.71
C LYS A 21 4.45 30.95 30.89
N SER A 22 3.54 31.70 30.24
CA SER A 22 3.90 32.86 29.41
C SER A 22 3.92 34.21 30.16
N LYS A 23 3.70 34.22 31.49
CA LYS A 23 3.77 35.45 32.30
C LYS A 23 4.66 35.27 33.54
N SER A 24 5.98 35.39 33.38
CA SER A 24 6.84 36.11 34.35
C SER A 24 8.24 36.37 33.79
N LYS A 25 8.70 37.63 33.88
CA LYS A 25 10.11 38.04 33.71
C LYS A 25 10.51 38.96 34.88
N SER A 26 11.76 38.77 35.34
CA SER A 26 12.59 39.61 36.24
C SER A 26 12.21 39.57 37.73
N LYS A 27 13.14 39.42 38.70
CA LYS A 27 14.38 40.20 39.00
C LYS A 27 15.38 39.42 39.88
N HIS A 28 16.68 39.73 39.76
CA HIS A 28 17.81 39.28 40.62
C HIS A 28 17.78 39.84 42.07
N PRO A 29 18.51 39.23 43.02
CA PRO A 29 19.84 39.78 43.41
C PRO A 29 20.94 38.74 43.76
N LEU A 30 22.21 39.15 43.61
CA LEU A 30 23.48 38.62 44.18
C LEU A 30 23.82 39.41 45.49
N PRO A 31 24.87 39.14 46.33
CA PRO A 31 26.13 38.38 46.10
C PRO A 31 26.71 37.57 47.31
N SER A 32 27.77 36.74 47.10
CA SER A 32 29.10 36.86 47.78
C SER A 32 30.06 35.65 47.61
N LYS A 33 31.21 35.96 47.00
CA LYS A 33 32.56 35.36 46.82
C LYS A 33 33.11 34.23 47.74
N CYS A 34 33.88 33.30 47.13
CA CYS A 34 35.36 33.11 47.27
C CYS A 34 35.84 31.96 46.33
N ASN A 35 36.53 32.23 45.21
CA ASN A 35 38.00 32.22 44.97
C ASN A 35 38.74 30.86 45.13
N THR A 36 39.18 30.28 44.00
CA THR A 36 40.55 29.75 43.75
C THR A 36 40.79 29.48 42.25
N THR A 37 41.53 30.40 41.62
CA THR A 37 42.70 30.23 40.71
C THR A 37 42.84 29.09 39.66
N ILE A 38 43.07 29.57 38.42
CA ILE A 38 44.02 29.10 37.37
C ILE A 38 43.54 28.00 36.39
N ASN A 39 43.12 28.38 35.18
CA ASN A 39 43.98 28.41 33.97
C ASN A 39 43.16 28.82 32.71
N ASP A 40 43.30 30.09 32.31
CA ASP A 40 42.90 30.61 31.00
C ASP A 40 43.84 30.06 29.92
N ASN A 41 43.41 29.06 29.12
CA ASN A 41 44.13 28.71 27.89
C ASN A 41 43.36 27.90 26.83
N ILE A 42 42.02 27.97 26.79
CA ILE A 42 41.22 27.23 25.79
C ILE A 42 40.41 28.16 24.85
N MET A 43 40.25 29.45 25.16
CA MET A 43 39.53 30.41 24.31
C MET A 43 40.42 31.31 23.43
N VAL A 44 41.70 30.96 23.26
CA VAL A 44 42.63 31.60 22.30
C VAL A 44 43.06 30.63 21.17
N LYS A 45 42.56 29.38 21.16
CA LYS A 45 42.93 28.38 20.12
C LYS A 45 41.82 27.96 19.15
N ILE A 46 40.63 28.54 19.21
CA ILE A 46 39.54 28.21 18.25
C ILE A 46 39.19 29.40 17.33
N SER A 47 39.54 30.63 17.72
CA SER A 47 39.38 31.85 16.93
C SER A 47 40.49 32.09 15.87
N ALA A 48 41.38 31.11 15.63
CA ALA A 48 42.46 31.19 14.64
C ALA A 48 42.37 30.17 13.49
N LYS A 49 41.24 29.47 13.29
CA LYS A 49 41.06 28.51 12.18
C LYS A 49 39.86 28.76 11.24
N LEU A 50 39.24 29.94 11.31
CA LEU A 50 38.11 30.32 10.44
C LEU A 50 38.36 31.51 9.52
N ASN A 51 39.62 31.89 9.27
CA ASN A 51 39.98 32.89 8.26
C ASN A 51 41.23 32.47 7.47
N LYS A 52 41.06 31.52 6.54
CA LYS A 52 41.96 31.27 5.37
C LYS A 52 41.42 30.11 4.51
N LYS A 53 40.35 30.34 3.76
CA LYS A 53 40.08 29.70 2.44
C LYS A 53 38.85 30.33 1.74
N GLN A 54 38.77 31.66 1.74
CA GLN A 54 38.14 32.41 0.65
C GLN A 54 39.26 33.21 0.00
N THR A 55 39.81 32.69 -1.09
CA THR A 55 40.46 33.39 -2.22
C THR A 55 41.31 32.38 -2.98
N LYS A 56 40.74 31.80 -4.04
CA LYS A 56 41.38 31.36 -5.30
C LYS A 56 40.43 30.38 -6.00
N GLU A 57 39.56 30.91 -6.84
CA GLU A 57 39.44 30.49 -8.26
C GLU A 57 38.24 31.20 -8.92
N SER A 58 38.49 32.43 -9.32
CA SER A 58 37.76 33.09 -10.39
C SER A 58 38.74 34.01 -11.12
N LYS A 59 39.44 33.44 -12.12
CA LYS A 59 39.97 34.11 -13.33
C LYS A 59 40.85 33.15 -14.13
N LYS A 60 40.22 32.41 -15.05
CA LYS A 60 40.79 32.09 -16.37
C LYS A 60 39.66 31.82 -17.36
N LYS A 61 39.13 32.91 -17.94
CA LYS A 61 38.45 32.93 -19.24
C LYS A 61 39.25 33.89 -20.11
N LEU A 62 39.76 33.43 -21.26
CA LEU A 62 39.59 34.06 -22.58
C LEU A 62 40.48 33.43 -23.67
N LYS A 63 39.87 33.32 -24.86
CA LYS A 63 40.36 32.96 -26.22
C LYS A 63 40.17 31.48 -26.57
N ASN A 64 39.31 31.07 -27.51
CA ASN A 64 38.85 31.71 -28.75
C ASN A 64 37.37 31.39 -29.12
N LYS A 65 36.71 32.36 -29.75
CA LYS A 65 35.42 32.27 -30.48
C LYS A 65 35.70 32.32 -31.98
N ALA A 66 35.02 31.48 -32.78
CA ALA A 66 34.64 31.61 -34.21
C ALA A 66 34.44 30.18 -34.78
N LYS A 67 33.39 29.75 -35.48
CA LYS A 67 32.35 30.40 -36.31
C LYS A 67 31.15 29.43 -36.46
N LYS A 68 29.96 30.01 -36.67
CA LYS A 68 28.69 29.36 -37.05
C LYS A 68 28.69 28.87 -38.52
N LYS A 69 27.95 27.77 -38.74
CA LYS A 69 27.07 27.37 -39.90
C LYS A 69 27.57 27.47 -41.35
N ILE A 70 27.41 26.36 -42.10
CA ILE A 70 26.82 26.18 -43.46
C ILE A 70 26.67 24.64 -43.64
N PHE A 71 25.48 24.03 -43.51
CA PHE A 71 24.42 23.74 -44.50
C PHE A 71 24.76 22.79 -45.67
N LYS A 72 24.03 21.66 -45.67
CA LYS A 72 23.43 20.90 -46.78
C LYS A 72 24.26 19.84 -47.53
N GLN A 73 23.62 18.67 -47.59
CA GLN A 73 23.43 17.82 -48.78
C GLN A 73 24.27 16.54 -48.83
N LEU A 74 23.66 15.43 -48.39
CA LEU A 74 23.66 14.13 -49.07
C LEU A 74 22.50 13.29 -48.51
N LYS A 75 21.39 13.28 -49.26
CA LYS A 75 20.28 12.32 -49.15
C LYS A 75 20.38 11.40 -50.37
N ARG A 76 19.98 10.12 -50.20
CA ARG A 76 19.76 9.03 -51.19
C ARG A 76 21.01 8.19 -51.54
N ASN A 77 21.06 6.86 -51.49
CA ASN A 77 20.10 5.74 -51.36
C ASN A 77 20.84 4.57 -50.63
N SER A 78 20.25 3.76 -49.74
CA SER A 78 19.63 2.42 -50.00
C SER A 78 19.37 1.77 -48.62
N GLN A 79 18.10 1.51 -48.28
CA GLN A 79 17.43 0.19 -48.18
C GLN A 79 17.88 -0.77 -47.04
N PHE A 80 16.89 -1.10 -46.19
CA PHE A 80 16.65 -2.33 -45.42
C PHE A 80 17.73 -2.87 -44.47
N ASN A 81 17.51 -2.81 -43.14
CA ASN A 81 16.88 -3.90 -42.37
C ASN A 81 16.81 -3.56 -40.87
N GLY A 82 15.82 -4.16 -40.20
CA GLY A 82 15.39 -3.81 -38.85
C GLY A 82 16.36 -4.12 -37.71
N LYS A 83 16.19 -3.35 -36.63
CA LYS A 83 16.39 -3.70 -35.21
C LYS A 83 15.91 -2.50 -34.39
N LYS A 84 14.71 -2.60 -33.80
CA LYS A 84 14.28 -1.64 -32.76
C LYS A 84 15.22 -1.84 -31.57
N LYS A 85 16.04 -0.82 -31.34
CA LYS A 85 16.96 -0.70 -30.22
C LYS A 85 16.21 0.06 -29.12
N LEU A 86 16.26 -0.45 -27.89
CA LEU A 86 15.79 0.20 -26.67
C LEU A 86 16.16 1.70 -26.72
N GLU A 87 15.15 2.57 -26.77
CA GLU A 87 15.32 3.99 -26.54
C GLU A 87 15.27 4.22 -25.02
N THR A 88 16.41 4.61 -24.47
CA THR A 88 16.52 5.36 -23.22
C THR A 88 15.53 6.52 -23.24
N LEU A 89 14.49 6.44 -22.41
CA LEU A 89 13.57 7.53 -22.13
C LEU A 89 14.35 8.70 -21.52
N GLN A 90 14.56 9.74 -22.32
CA GLN A 90 14.84 11.06 -21.80
C GLN A 90 13.54 11.60 -21.22
N ILE A 91 13.46 11.66 -19.89
CA ILE A 91 12.40 12.35 -19.16
C ILE A 91 12.51 13.83 -19.51
N SER A 92 11.53 14.35 -20.23
CA SER A 92 11.35 15.79 -20.41
C SER A 92 10.59 16.32 -19.19
N ASP A 93 11.23 17.19 -18.42
CA ASP A 93 10.60 18.02 -17.39
C ASP A 93 9.60 18.96 -18.06
N SER A 94 8.33 18.56 -18.16
CA SER A 94 7.22 19.51 -18.26
C SER A 94 6.61 19.65 -16.87
N ASP A 95 6.91 20.77 -16.20
CA ASP A 95 6.40 21.19 -14.89
C ASP A 95 4.89 21.52 -14.90
N ASP A 96 4.12 20.98 -15.85
CA ASP A 96 2.70 21.28 -16.00
C ASP A 96 1.88 20.42 -15.02
N ILE A 97 1.51 21.05 -13.90
CA ILE A 97 0.43 20.61 -13.03
C ILE A 97 -0.83 20.50 -13.90
N PRO A 98 -1.53 19.35 -13.93
CA PRO A 98 -2.78 19.23 -14.67
C PRO A 98 -3.82 20.24 -14.13
N ASP A 99 -4.49 20.94 -15.04
CA ASP A 99 -5.65 21.77 -14.70
C ASP A 99 -6.75 20.93 -14.03
N LEU A 100 -7.57 21.57 -13.19
CA LEU A 100 -8.73 20.95 -12.55
C LEU A 100 -9.67 20.36 -13.61
N ILE A 101 -9.85 19.04 -13.59
CA ILE A 101 -10.73 18.36 -14.56
C ILE A 101 -12.07 18.04 -13.89
N PRO A 102 -13.19 18.64 -14.35
CA PRO A 102 -14.51 18.22 -13.93
C PRO A 102 -14.80 16.80 -14.43
N GLY A 103 -15.39 15.98 -13.57
CA GLY A 103 -15.85 14.64 -13.91
C GLY A 103 -16.86 14.63 -15.07
N PRO A 104 -17.04 13.50 -15.76
CA PRO A 104 -17.90 13.42 -16.93
C PRO A 104 -19.39 13.56 -16.56
N ILE A 105 -20.13 14.26 -17.42
CA ILE A 105 -21.59 14.40 -17.37
C ILE A 105 -22.23 13.16 -18.03
N GLU A 106 -23.09 12.51 -17.24
CA GLU A 106 -24.10 11.45 -17.48
C GLU A 106 -23.82 10.17 -18.30
N ASP A 107 -22.91 10.08 -19.26
CA ASP A 107 -22.97 8.95 -20.22
C ASP A 107 -22.10 7.70 -19.93
N VAL A 108 -21.40 7.62 -18.80
CA VAL A 108 -20.50 6.48 -18.48
C VAL A 108 -20.97 5.64 -17.28
N ILE A 109 -22.04 6.04 -16.58
CA ILE A 109 -22.51 5.39 -15.33
C ILE A 109 -23.68 4.43 -15.55
N ASN A 110 -24.39 4.51 -16.67
CA ASN A 110 -25.54 3.62 -16.96
C ASN A 110 -25.19 2.12 -17.10
N GLY A 111 -23.90 1.74 -17.02
CA GLY A 111 -23.47 0.34 -16.95
C GLY A 111 -23.47 -0.28 -15.55
N LEU A 112 -23.75 0.48 -14.48
CA LEU A 112 -23.72 0.03 -13.09
C LEU A 112 -24.98 0.39 -12.27
N GLU A 113 -25.96 1.08 -12.85
CA GLU A 113 -27.21 1.49 -12.14
C GLU A 113 -28.45 0.63 -12.44
N SER A 114 -28.34 -0.51 -13.15
CA SER A 114 -29.48 -1.42 -13.35
C SER A 114 -29.42 -2.65 -12.42
N SER A 115 -29.72 -2.48 -11.13
CA SER A 115 -30.07 -3.64 -10.27
C SER A 115 -30.93 -3.33 -9.05
N THR A 116 -31.50 -2.13 -8.90
CA THR A 116 -32.26 -1.74 -7.70
C THR A 116 -33.74 -1.45 -7.92
N ALA A 117 -34.34 -1.90 -9.02
CA ALA A 117 -35.78 -1.80 -9.23
C ALA A 117 -36.38 -3.14 -9.65
N GLU A 118 -36.66 -4.00 -8.65
CA GLU A 118 -37.72 -5.01 -8.65
C GLU A 118 -37.71 -5.73 -7.27
N LEU A 119 -38.05 -4.98 -6.22
CA LEU A 119 -38.39 -5.54 -4.91
C LEU A 119 -39.72 -4.94 -4.48
N ASP A 120 -40.78 -5.32 -5.19
CA ASP A 120 -42.12 -5.44 -4.62
C ASP A 120 -43.02 -6.16 -5.65
N GLU A 121 -43.69 -7.21 -5.17
CA GLU A 121 -44.60 -8.14 -5.87
C GLU A 121 -44.00 -9.48 -6.35
N CYS A 122 -43.89 -10.44 -5.43
CA CYS A 122 -44.02 -11.86 -5.78
C CYS A 122 -44.69 -12.65 -4.65
N SER A 123 -46.01 -12.51 -4.53
CA SER A 123 -46.87 -13.56 -3.96
C SER A 123 -47.56 -14.28 -5.10
N ASN A 124 -46.93 -15.38 -5.57
CA ASN A 124 -47.47 -16.51 -6.34
C ASN A 124 -46.53 -16.92 -7.49
N VAL A 125 -45.54 -17.76 -7.20
CA VAL A 125 -44.96 -18.65 -8.22
C VAL A 125 -44.81 -20.05 -7.62
N SER A 126 -45.76 -20.92 -7.96
CA SER A 126 -45.67 -22.36 -7.80
C SER A 126 -44.73 -22.94 -8.85
N ASN A 127 -43.76 -23.77 -8.45
CA ASN A 127 -42.97 -24.70 -9.26
C ASN A 127 -42.34 -24.16 -10.54
N ALA A 128 -41.40 -23.21 -10.42
CA ALA A 128 -40.35 -23.01 -11.42
C ALA A 128 -39.05 -23.60 -10.85
N SER A 129 -38.47 -24.59 -11.53
CA SER A 129 -37.11 -25.06 -11.25
C SER A 129 -36.15 -23.89 -11.48
N PHE A 130 -35.53 -23.39 -10.42
CA PHE A 130 -34.54 -22.32 -10.50
C PHE A 130 -33.29 -22.90 -11.16
N GLU A 131 -33.01 -22.49 -12.40
CA GLU A 131 -31.78 -22.88 -13.09
C GLU A 131 -30.63 -22.02 -12.57
N PHE A 132 -29.66 -22.64 -11.91
CA PHE A 132 -28.49 -21.95 -11.37
C PHE A 132 -27.61 -21.44 -12.51
N MET A 133 -27.19 -20.18 -12.45
CA MET A 133 -26.26 -19.59 -13.42
C MET A 133 -24.83 -19.66 -12.87
N PRO A 134 -23.88 -20.31 -13.57
CA PRO A 134 -22.50 -20.40 -13.12
C PRO A 134 -21.84 -19.02 -12.93
N VAL A 135 -20.96 -18.93 -11.92
CA VAL A 135 -20.20 -17.71 -11.65
C VAL A 135 -19.05 -17.61 -12.64
N HIS A 136 -19.12 -16.66 -13.58
CA HIS A 136 -18.10 -16.43 -14.61
C HIS A 136 -17.23 -15.18 -14.36
N THR A 137 -17.23 -14.64 -13.15
CA THR A 137 -16.48 -13.43 -12.81
C THR A 137 -14.96 -13.68 -12.79
N ASP A 138 -14.21 -12.78 -13.43
CA ASP A 138 -12.74 -12.67 -13.32
C ASP A 138 -12.39 -11.59 -12.29
N SER A 139 -11.72 -11.98 -11.21
CA SER A 139 -11.34 -11.08 -10.10
C SER A 139 -10.41 -9.95 -10.53
N SER A 140 -9.58 -10.18 -11.55
CA SER A 140 -8.69 -9.16 -12.11
C SER A 140 -9.45 -8.15 -12.96
N GLU A 141 -10.43 -8.61 -13.75
CA GLU A 141 -11.29 -7.70 -14.50
C GLU A 141 -12.16 -6.85 -13.57
N GLU A 142 -12.72 -7.45 -12.52
CA GLU A 142 -13.46 -6.71 -11.49
C GLU A 142 -12.58 -5.67 -10.79
N ALA A 143 -11.35 -6.04 -10.44
CA ALA A 143 -10.38 -5.10 -9.87
C ALA A 143 -10.08 -3.92 -10.79
N ILE A 144 -9.93 -4.17 -12.10
CA ILE A 144 -9.75 -3.11 -13.11
C ILE A 144 -11.00 -2.22 -13.22
N LYS A 145 -12.21 -2.81 -13.18
CA LYS A 145 -13.48 -2.06 -13.21
C LYS A 145 -13.60 -1.13 -12.00
N ILE A 146 -13.30 -1.63 -10.80
CA ILE A 146 -13.32 -0.85 -9.56
C ILE A 146 -12.24 0.23 -9.57
N PHE A 147 -11.02 -0.09 -10.02
CA PHE A 147 -9.97 0.91 -10.15
C PHE A 147 -10.38 2.02 -11.12
N LYS A 148 -10.93 1.66 -12.28
CA LYS A 148 -11.47 2.60 -13.27
C LYS A 148 -12.59 3.47 -12.71
N TRP A 149 -13.50 2.90 -11.92
CA TRP A 149 -14.52 3.66 -11.19
C TRP A 149 -13.86 4.69 -10.26
N MET A 150 -12.88 4.27 -9.45
CA MET A 150 -12.20 5.14 -8.51
C MET A 150 -11.52 6.35 -9.19
N ILE A 151 -10.94 6.17 -10.38
CA ILE A 151 -10.17 7.20 -11.12
C ILE A 151 -10.91 7.86 -12.30
N ALA A 152 -12.18 7.55 -12.54
CA ALA A 152 -12.94 8.11 -13.68
C ALA A 152 -12.85 9.66 -13.67
N PRO A 153 -12.71 10.37 -14.81
CA PRO A 153 -12.85 9.90 -16.18
C PRO A 153 -11.59 9.23 -16.77
N TYR A 154 -10.49 9.15 -16.02
CA TYR A 154 -9.27 8.56 -16.56
C TYR A 154 -9.46 7.07 -16.84
N ASN A 155 -8.88 6.62 -17.94
CA ASN A 155 -8.65 5.20 -18.11
C ASN A 155 -7.38 4.77 -17.34
N VAL A 156 -7.31 3.48 -17.04
CA VAL A 156 -6.24 2.91 -16.21
C VAL A 156 -4.85 3.11 -16.84
N GLU A 157 -4.72 2.89 -18.15
CA GLU A 157 -3.44 3.02 -18.86
C GLU A 157 -2.90 4.45 -18.83
N GLU A 158 -3.77 5.44 -19.06
CA GLU A 158 -3.42 6.85 -19.03
C GLU A 158 -2.95 7.27 -17.63
N PHE A 159 -3.67 6.86 -16.59
CA PHE A 159 -3.30 7.15 -15.21
C PHE A 159 -1.94 6.53 -14.86
N LEU A 160 -1.72 5.25 -15.17
CA LEU A 160 -0.44 4.58 -14.87
C LEU A 160 0.73 5.18 -15.65
N ASN A 161 0.52 5.55 -16.91
CA ASN A 161 1.59 6.10 -17.74
C ASN A 161 1.93 7.55 -17.43
N GLN A 162 0.97 8.37 -16.98
CA GLN A 162 1.17 9.82 -16.86
C GLN A 162 1.18 10.34 -15.42
N ILE A 163 0.59 9.60 -14.48
CA ILE A 163 0.24 10.12 -13.14
C ILE A 163 0.87 9.27 -12.04
N TRP A 164 0.69 7.94 -12.10
CA TRP A 164 1.21 7.00 -11.11
C TRP A 164 2.70 7.18 -10.84
N GLU A 165 3.07 7.27 -9.56
CA GLU A 165 4.42 7.55 -9.05
C GLU A 165 5.10 8.83 -9.58
N LYS A 166 4.35 9.72 -10.25
CA LYS A 166 4.90 10.90 -10.93
C LYS A 166 4.40 12.20 -10.32
N LYS A 167 3.08 12.39 -10.26
CA LYS A 167 2.49 13.69 -9.90
C LYS A 167 1.11 13.55 -9.23
N PRO A 168 0.69 14.52 -8.42
CA PRO A 168 -0.64 14.54 -7.83
C PRO A 168 -1.74 14.73 -8.90
N LEU A 169 -2.93 14.22 -8.59
CA LEU A 169 -4.13 14.37 -9.41
C LEU A 169 -5.33 14.63 -8.51
N HIS A 170 -6.10 15.68 -8.82
CA HIS A 170 -7.41 15.93 -8.23
C HIS A 170 -8.50 15.70 -9.29
N ILE A 171 -9.52 14.92 -8.93
CA ILE A 171 -10.73 14.73 -9.71
C ILE A 171 -11.91 15.33 -8.94
N ALA A 172 -12.43 16.45 -9.45
CA ALA A 172 -13.65 17.06 -8.95
C ALA A 172 -14.86 16.39 -9.61
N ARG A 173 -15.75 15.75 -8.83
CA ARG A 173 -16.85 14.95 -9.40
C ARG A 173 -18.18 15.67 -9.46
N GLU A 174 -18.45 16.62 -8.58
CA GLU A 174 -19.78 17.22 -8.37
C GLU A 174 -20.87 16.16 -8.11
N LYS A 175 -20.48 14.99 -7.56
CA LYS A 175 -21.38 13.86 -7.25
C LYS A 175 -21.25 13.51 -5.76
N PRO A 176 -21.96 14.20 -4.86
CA PRO A 176 -21.77 14.06 -3.41
C PRO A 176 -22.05 12.67 -2.87
N LEU A 177 -22.83 11.85 -3.59
CA LEU A 177 -23.17 10.49 -3.19
C LEU A 177 -22.18 9.43 -3.69
N TYR A 178 -21.18 9.82 -4.50
CA TYR A 178 -20.32 8.87 -5.24
C TYR A 178 -19.58 7.87 -4.33
N TYR A 179 -19.13 8.32 -3.15
CA TYR A 179 -18.43 7.48 -2.17
C TYR A 179 -19.22 7.25 -0.87
N LYS A 180 -20.50 7.62 -0.84
CA LYS A 180 -21.31 7.67 0.39
C LYS A 180 -21.40 6.31 1.10
N GLU A 181 -21.51 5.23 0.34
CA GLU A 181 -21.68 3.87 0.87
C GLU A 181 -20.37 3.29 1.44
N LEU A 182 -19.20 3.89 1.15
CA LEU A 182 -17.93 3.39 1.68
C LEU A 182 -17.81 3.62 3.18
N ILE A 183 -18.11 4.85 3.63
CA ILE A 183 -18.07 5.22 5.05
C ILE A 183 -18.84 6.52 5.29
N SER A 184 -19.55 6.57 6.41
CA SER A 184 -20.27 7.75 6.89
C SER A 184 -20.15 7.90 8.41
N THR A 185 -20.43 9.10 8.92
CA THR A 185 -20.41 9.38 10.37
C THR A 185 -21.35 8.47 11.19
N PRO A 186 -22.58 8.10 10.73
CA PRO A 186 -23.40 7.09 11.40
C PRO A 186 -22.77 5.68 11.42
N ILE A 187 -22.07 5.28 10.36
CA ILE A 187 -21.36 3.99 10.33
C ILE A 187 -20.27 3.98 11.41
N ILE A 188 -19.51 5.08 11.56
CA ILE A 188 -18.50 5.21 12.60
C ILE A 188 -19.12 5.13 14.01
N ASP A 189 -20.24 5.82 14.26
CA ASP A 189 -20.93 5.75 15.56
C ASP A 189 -21.44 4.34 15.87
N THR A 190 -21.99 3.64 14.86
CA THR A 190 -22.44 2.25 14.99
C THR A 190 -21.28 1.32 15.33
N MET A 191 -20.14 1.46 14.63
CA MET A 191 -18.92 0.72 14.90
C MET A 191 -18.45 0.92 16.35
N LEU A 192 -18.38 2.17 16.83
CA LEU A 192 -17.96 2.47 18.21
C LEU A 192 -18.89 1.87 19.27
N ARG A 193 -20.19 1.72 18.97
CA ARG A 193 -21.18 1.15 19.89
C ARG A 193 -21.10 -0.37 19.96
N ASN A 194 -21.06 -1.01 18.80
CA ASN A 194 -21.25 -2.46 18.67
C ASN A 194 -19.92 -3.21 18.77
N GLU A 195 -18.83 -2.62 18.27
CA GLU A 195 -17.53 -3.27 18.22
C GLU A 195 -16.63 -2.90 19.41
N ASN A 196 -15.63 -3.74 19.65
CA ASN A 196 -14.63 -3.52 20.69
C ASN A 196 -13.45 -2.66 20.20
N ILE A 197 -13.73 -1.42 19.80
CA ILE A 197 -12.73 -0.49 19.27
C ILE A 197 -11.80 0.01 20.38
N GLN A 198 -10.48 -0.14 20.21
CA GLN A 198 -9.47 0.28 21.17
C GLN A 198 -8.71 1.51 20.70
N PHE A 199 -8.45 2.46 21.61
CA PHE A 199 -7.54 3.56 21.32
C PHE A 199 -6.14 3.04 20.97
N THR A 200 -5.41 3.75 20.11
CA THR A 200 -4.06 3.42 19.61
C THR A 200 -3.99 2.20 18.69
N LYS A 201 -4.80 1.16 18.92
CA LYS A 201 -4.90 -0.01 18.03
C LYS A 201 -5.79 0.26 16.82
N ASN A 202 -7.01 0.77 17.06
CA ASN A 202 -8.03 0.94 16.02
C ASN A 202 -8.38 2.40 15.75
N ILE A 203 -8.15 3.29 16.72
CA ILE A 203 -8.55 4.70 16.63
C ILE A 203 -7.54 5.61 17.33
N ASP A 204 -7.20 6.70 16.67
CA ASP A 204 -6.38 7.78 17.21
C ASP A 204 -7.17 9.09 17.28
N ILE A 205 -6.94 9.84 18.35
CA ILE A 205 -7.44 11.20 18.53
C ILE A 205 -6.26 12.16 18.41
N THR A 206 -6.33 13.08 17.45
CA THR A 206 -5.20 13.97 17.11
C THR A 206 -5.62 15.43 16.99
N SER A 207 -4.68 16.33 17.21
CA SER A 207 -4.85 17.76 16.93
C SER A 207 -3.54 18.37 16.47
N TYR A 208 -3.61 19.35 15.59
CA TYR A 208 -2.49 20.21 15.19
C TYR A 208 -2.85 21.67 15.44
N VAL A 209 -2.21 22.27 16.45
CA VAL A 209 -2.48 23.64 16.88
C VAL A 209 -1.14 24.34 17.13
N ASP A 210 -0.99 25.57 16.65
CA ASP A 210 0.21 26.39 16.82
C ASP A 210 1.52 25.66 16.41
N GLY A 211 1.50 24.97 15.26
CA GLY A 211 2.67 24.25 14.74
C GLY A 211 2.99 22.94 15.47
N LYS A 212 2.10 22.45 16.35
CA LYS A 212 2.34 21.27 17.17
C LYS A 212 1.26 20.21 17.04
N ARG A 213 1.67 19.01 16.60
CA ARG A 213 0.83 17.81 16.55
C ARG A 213 0.82 17.10 17.90
N GLU A 214 -0.36 16.76 18.40
CA GLU A 214 -0.57 16.04 19.67
C GLU A 214 -1.47 14.81 19.45
N THR A 215 -1.20 13.70 20.18
CA THR A 215 -2.11 12.55 20.33
C THR A 215 -2.78 12.66 21.69
N HIS A 216 -4.09 12.40 21.76
CA HIS A 216 -4.89 12.48 22.99
C HIS A 216 -5.50 11.14 23.42
N ASN A 217 -5.03 10.03 22.85
CA ASN A 217 -5.53 8.68 23.13
C ASN A 217 -5.52 8.36 24.63
N PRO A 218 -6.70 8.09 25.23
CA PRO A 218 -6.79 7.41 26.51
C PRO A 218 -6.36 5.95 26.40
N GLU A 219 -6.24 5.28 27.55
CA GLU A 219 -6.09 3.82 27.60
C GLU A 219 -7.45 3.12 27.44
N GLY A 220 -7.46 1.96 26.79
CA GLY A 220 -8.62 1.07 26.70
C GLY A 220 -9.60 1.37 25.56
N ARG A 221 -10.87 0.99 25.78
CA ARG A 221 -11.93 1.01 24.77
C ARG A 221 -12.35 2.44 24.42
N ALA A 222 -12.46 2.71 23.13
CA ALA A 222 -12.97 3.96 22.57
C ALA A 222 -14.50 3.96 22.54
N HIS A 223 -15.11 4.35 23.66
CA HIS A 223 -16.57 4.52 23.72
C HIS A 223 -17.03 5.80 23.00
N PRO A 224 -18.23 5.81 22.38
CA PRO A 224 -18.75 6.96 21.64
C PRO A 224 -18.70 8.28 22.43
N HIS A 225 -19.10 8.28 23.70
CA HIS A 225 -19.13 9.50 24.51
C HIS A 225 -17.75 10.16 24.70
N LEU A 226 -16.67 9.37 24.73
CA LEU A 226 -15.30 9.90 24.82
C LEU A 226 -14.82 10.42 23.48
N VAL A 227 -15.02 9.63 22.42
CA VAL A 227 -14.61 9.98 21.05
C VAL A 227 -15.30 11.26 20.59
N TRP A 228 -16.61 11.39 20.84
CA TRP A 228 -17.37 12.57 20.48
C TRP A 228 -17.07 13.78 21.36
N ASP A 229 -16.72 13.60 22.65
CA ASP A 229 -16.22 14.70 23.48
C ASP A 229 -14.93 15.28 22.88
N PHE A 230 -13.97 14.43 22.46
CA PHE A 230 -12.76 14.92 21.79
C PHE A 230 -13.05 15.63 20.47
N TYR A 231 -13.95 15.07 19.64
CA TYR A 231 -14.35 15.68 18.38
C TYR A 231 -14.96 17.07 18.58
N LEU A 232 -15.89 17.21 19.53
CA LEU A 232 -16.50 18.50 19.89
C LEU A 232 -15.48 19.52 20.43
N ASN A 233 -14.34 19.05 20.93
CA ASN A 233 -13.23 19.88 21.40
C ASN A 233 -12.14 20.14 20.33
N GLY A 234 -12.46 19.91 19.04
CA GLY A 234 -11.59 20.27 17.92
C GLY A 234 -10.50 19.23 17.61
N CYS A 235 -10.65 18.00 18.08
CA CYS A 235 -9.73 16.91 17.73
C CYS A 235 -10.23 16.13 16.52
N SER A 236 -9.33 15.81 15.60
CA SER A 236 -9.58 14.83 14.54
C SER A 236 -9.59 13.42 15.09
N ILE A 237 -10.39 12.57 14.48
CA ILE A 237 -10.47 11.14 14.70
C ILE A 237 -9.85 10.45 13.48
N ARG A 238 -8.87 9.58 13.70
CA ARG A 238 -8.32 8.67 12.68
C ARG A 238 -8.71 7.24 13.02
N LEU A 239 -9.40 6.57 12.11
CA LEU A 239 -9.65 5.13 12.17
C LEU A 239 -8.53 4.39 11.44
N LEU A 240 -7.90 3.46 12.15
CA LEU A 240 -6.88 2.56 11.65
C LEU A 240 -7.53 1.26 11.17
N ASN A 241 -7.24 0.86 9.94
CA ASN A 241 -7.74 -0.40 9.36
C ASN A 241 -9.27 -0.56 9.43
N PRO A 242 -10.08 0.46 9.06
CA PRO A 242 -11.54 0.41 9.21
C PRO A 242 -12.20 -0.70 8.40
N GLN A 243 -11.53 -1.27 7.39
CA GLN A 243 -12.02 -2.42 6.65
C GLN A 243 -12.21 -3.67 7.52
N THR A 244 -11.60 -3.76 8.71
CA THR A 244 -11.89 -4.86 9.65
C THR A 244 -13.36 -4.86 10.12
N TYR A 245 -14.00 -3.69 10.16
CA TYR A 245 -15.34 -3.53 10.73
C TYR A 245 -16.36 -3.02 9.70
N ILE A 246 -15.90 -2.47 8.58
CA ILE A 246 -16.75 -1.86 7.55
C ILE A 246 -16.61 -2.69 6.26
N SER A 247 -17.63 -3.51 6.00
CA SER A 247 -17.63 -4.49 4.89
C SER A 247 -17.43 -3.87 3.51
N HIS A 248 -17.93 -2.65 3.27
CA HIS A 248 -17.79 -1.97 1.98
C HIS A 248 -16.34 -1.55 1.72
N LEU A 249 -15.60 -1.17 2.77
CA LEU A 249 -14.17 -0.92 2.67
C LEU A 249 -13.37 -2.21 2.51
N HIS A 250 -13.79 -3.30 3.17
CA HIS A 250 -13.18 -4.62 2.95
C HIS A 250 -13.33 -5.06 1.50
N LEU A 251 -14.54 -4.98 0.94
CA LEU A 251 -14.80 -5.29 -0.45
C LEU A 251 -13.94 -4.44 -1.38
N LEU A 252 -13.95 -3.11 -1.23
CA LEU A 252 -13.15 -2.21 -2.06
C LEU A 252 -11.65 -2.58 -2.02
N ASN A 253 -11.10 -2.78 -0.83
CA ASN A 253 -9.68 -3.07 -0.65
C ASN A 253 -9.31 -4.46 -1.18
N ALA A 254 -10.09 -5.49 -0.86
CA ALA A 254 -9.87 -6.87 -1.29
C ALA A 254 -10.04 -7.02 -2.82
N THR A 255 -10.88 -6.20 -3.45
CA THR A 255 -10.98 -6.15 -4.91
C THR A 255 -9.78 -5.41 -5.53
N LEU A 256 -9.38 -4.25 -5.01
CA LEU A 256 -8.26 -3.49 -5.58
C LEU A 256 -6.91 -4.23 -5.48
N GLN A 257 -6.66 -4.99 -4.41
CA GLN A 257 -5.40 -5.74 -4.25
C GLN A 257 -5.17 -6.77 -5.35
N GLU A 258 -6.23 -7.31 -5.97
CA GLU A 258 -6.14 -8.27 -7.07
C GLU A 258 -5.48 -7.66 -8.33
N TYR A 259 -5.66 -6.36 -8.56
CA TYR A 259 -5.01 -5.66 -9.66
C TYR A 259 -3.58 -5.25 -9.33
N PHE A 260 -3.35 -4.73 -8.13
CA PHE A 260 -2.04 -4.19 -7.73
C PHE A 260 -1.05 -5.25 -7.23
N HIS A 261 -1.52 -6.47 -6.94
CA HIS A 261 -0.72 -7.54 -6.33
C HIS A 261 0.08 -7.05 -5.10
N SER A 262 -0.58 -6.18 -4.32
CA SER A 262 -0.03 -5.47 -3.17
C SER A 262 -1.18 -5.28 -2.19
N PHE A 263 -0.88 -5.30 -0.88
CA PHE A 263 -1.87 -5.02 0.13
C PHE A 263 -2.49 -3.63 -0.07
N VAL A 264 -3.82 -3.57 -0.06
CA VAL A 264 -4.59 -2.34 -0.10
C VAL A 264 -5.19 -2.11 1.28
N GLY A 265 -4.66 -1.11 1.97
CA GLY A 265 -5.13 -0.67 3.28
C GLY A 265 -6.04 0.54 3.18
N ALA A 266 -6.71 0.86 4.29
CA ALA A 266 -7.44 2.10 4.43
C ALA A 266 -7.15 2.76 5.79
N ASN A 267 -7.18 4.10 5.81
CA ASN A 267 -7.35 4.89 7.03
C ASN A 267 -8.46 5.90 6.79
N ALA A 268 -9.38 6.07 7.74
CA ALA A 268 -10.42 7.09 7.64
C ALA A 268 -10.18 8.23 8.61
N TYR A 269 -10.50 9.45 8.20
CA TYR A 269 -10.20 10.67 8.93
C TYR A 269 -11.43 11.55 9.03
N LEU A 270 -11.96 11.68 10.25
CA LEU A 270 -13.05 12.58 10.59
C LEU A 270 -12.48 13.80 11.31
N THR A 271 -12.63 14.99 10.71
CA THR A 271 -12.09 16.25 11.25
C THR A 271 -13.23 17.23 11.54
N PRO A 272 -13.32 17.80 12.75
CA PRO A 272 -14.37 18.77 13.08
C PRO A 272 -14.16 20.09 12.34
N PRO A 273 -15.17 20.98 12.30
CA PRO A 273 -15.06 22.30 11.69
C PRO A 273 -13.85 23.11 12.15
N ASP A 274 -13.29 23.89 11.22
CA ASP A 274 -12.22 24.88 11.45
C ASP A 274 -11.02 24.35 12.25
N SER A 275 -10.56 23.14 11.91
CA SER A 275 -9.50 22.44 12.63
C SER A 275 -8.56 21.64 11.73
N GLN A 276 -7.38 21.33 12.27
CA GLN A 276 -6.38 20.50 11.62
C GLN A 276 -5.94 19.39 12.58
N GLY A 277 -5.94 18.13 12.12
CA GLY A 277 -5.56 16.99 12.95
C GLY A 277 -4.07 16.65 12.92
N PHE A 278 -3.43 16.87 11.77
CA PHE A 278 -2.09 16.37 11.46
C PHE A 278 -1.20 17.50 10.96
N ALA A 279 0.08 17.44 11.35
CA ALA A 279 1.11 18.32 10.81
C ALA A 279 1.42 17.95 9.34
N PRO A 280 2.08 18.84 8.58
CA PRO A 280 2.62 18.48 7.26
C PRO A 280 3.57 17.28 7.33
N HIS A 281 3.38 16.29 6.46
CA HIS A 281 4.21 15.08 6.36
C HIS A 281 4.06 14.44 4.97
N TYR A 282 4.94 13.49 4.64
CA TYR A 282 4.72 12.55 3.54
C TYR A 282 4.70 11.12 4.08
N ASP A 283 3.99 10.23 3.37
CA ASP A 283 3.92 8.80 3.69
C ASP A 283 4.77 7.96 2.74
N ASP A 284 4.90 6.67 3.05
CA ASP A 284 5.61 5.62 2.27
C ASP A 284 4.68 4.75 1.42
N ILE A 285 3.50 5.27 1.10
CA ILE A 285 2.45 4.59 0.32
C ILE A 285 1.93 5.47 -0.81
N GLU A 286 1.39 4.83 -1.84
CA GLU A 286 0.61 5.51 -2.87
C GLU A 286 -0.78 5.80 -2.31
N ALA A 287 -1.19 7.07 -2.26
CA ALA A 287 -2.38 7.52 -1.55
C ALA A 287 -3.50 7.94 -2.51
N PHE A 288 -4.70 7.38 -2.32
CA PHE A 288 -5.94 7.85 -2.92
C PHE A 288 -6.88 8.32 -1.82
N ILE A 289 -7.12 9.62 -1.74
CA ILE A 289 -8.06 10.23 -0.81
C ILE A 289 -9.43 10.28 -1.47
N LEU A 290 -10.42 9.59 -0.90
CA LEU A 290 -11.82 9.61 -1.31
C LEU A 290 -12.61 10.44 -0.29
N GLN A 291 -13.07 11.63 -0.69
CA GLN A 291 -13.84 12.51 0.19
C GLN A 291 -15.29 12.01 0.25
N THR A 292 -15.78 11.63 1.44
CA THR A 292 -17.13 11.04 1.59
C THR A 292 -18.15 11.99 2.21
N GLU A 293 -17.72 12.90 3.09
CA GLU A 293 -18.59 13.93 3.67
C GLU A 293 -17.88 15.28 3.82
N GLY A 294 -18.65 16.36 3.74
CA GLY A 294 -18.19 17.70 4.07
C GLY A 294 -17.09 18.22 3.14
N LYS A 295 -16.24 19.12 3.64
CA LYS A 295 -15.19 19.79 2.85
C LYS A 295 -13.85 19.85 3.57
N LYS A 296 -12.76 19.67 2.83
CA LYS A 296 -11.41 19.80 3.37
C LYS A 296 -10.48 20.49 2.40
N HIS A 297 -9.77 21.50 2.88
CA HIS A 297 -8.79 22.24 2.12
C HIS A 297 -7.42 21.57 2.25
N TRP A 298 -6.85 21.16 1.12
CA TRP A 298 -5.62 20.41 1.00
C TRP A 298 -4.54 21.24 0.33
N ARG A 299 -3.33 21.15 0.88
CA ARG A 299 -2.10 21.69 0.28
C ARG A 299 -1.12 20.54 0.08
N ILE A 300 -0.66 20.36 -1.16
CA ILE A 300 0.28 19.32 -1.58
C ILE A 300 1.56 19.97 -2.07
N TYR A 301 2.71 19.42 -1.66
CA TYR A 301 4.03 19.95 -1.93
C TYR A 301 4.90 18.86 -2.56
N LYS A 302 5.76 19.26 -3.49
CA LYS A 302 6.75 18.37 -4.10
C LYS A 302 7.77 17.89 -3.05
N PRO A 303 8.34 16.69 -3.18
CA PRO A 303 9.50 16.29 -2.37
C PRO A 303 10.60 17.36 -2.43
N ARG A 304 11.23 17.65 -1.29
CA ARG A 304 12.09 18.84 -1.13
C ARG A 304 13.48 18.66 -1.74
N ALA A 305 13.87 17.41 -1.96
CA ALA A 305 15.14 17.00 -2.55
C ALA A 305 14.97 15.65 -3.26
N ASP A 306 15.90 15.32 -4.16
CA ASP A 306 15.86 14.09 -4.98
C ASP A 306 15.74 12.80 -4.14
N ASN A 307 16.33 12.79 -2.94
CA ASN A 307 16.29 11.63 -2.03
C ASN A 307 14.97 11.48 -1.25
N GLU A 308 14.04 12.44 -1.38
CA GLU A 308 12.69 12.37 -0.81
C GLU A 308 11.65 11.94 -1.85
N PHE A 309 12.03 11.72 -3.12
CA PHE A 309 11.13 11.13 -4.11
C PHE A 309 10.98 9.62 -3.87
N LEU A 310 9.73 9.16 -3.92
CA LEU A 310 9.36 7.74 -3.77
C LEU A 310 10.00 7.06 -2.54
N PRO A 311 9.96 7.68 -1.34
CA PRO A 311 10.63 7.16 -0.16
C PRO A 311 10.04 5.83 0.27
N ARG A 312 10.90 4.97 0.84
CA ARG A 312 10.50 3.66 1.39
C ARG A 312 10.05 3.73 2.86
N VAL A 313 10.08 4.92 3.46
CA VAL A 313 9.71 5.17 4.87
C VAL A 313 9.02 6.53 5.00
N SER A 314 7.99 6.59 5.83
CA SER A 314 7.24 7.82 6.13
C SER A 314 8.12 8.89 6.77
N SER A 315 7.78 10.16 6.56
CA SER A 315 8.52 11.28 7.14
C SER A 315 8.22 11.47 8.63
N ARG A 316 9.00 12.33 9.28
CA ARG A 316 8.55 12.99 10.52
C ARG A 316 7.53 14.09 10.17
N ASN A 317 6.89 14.64 11.21
CA ASN A 317 6.15 15.89 11.08
C ASN A 317 7.12 17.05 10.73
N PHE A 318 6.74 17.84 9.73
CA PHE A 318 7.41 19.07 9.34
C PHE A 318 6.73 20.30 9.93
N THR A 319 7.47 21.41 9.99
CA THR A 319 6.92 22.75 10.25
C THR A 319 6.68 23.51 8.96
N ASP A 320 5.87 24.57 9.00
CA ASP A 320 5.57 25.38 7.81
C ASP A 320 6.83 25.98 7.16
N ASP A 321 7.86 26.31 7.94
CA ASP A 321 9.15 26.82 7.44
C ASP A 321 9.95 25.79 6.61
N GLU A 322 9.57 24.50 6.66
CA GLU A 322 10.33 23.40 6.06
C GLU A 322 9.77 22.89 4.72
N ILE A 323 8.55 23.28 4.34
CA ILE A 323 7.79 22.63 3.26
C ILE A 323 7.66 23.48 1.98
N GLY A 324 8.01 24.77 2.03
CA GLY A 324 7.97 25.66 0.88
C GLY A 324 6.54 25.99 0.42
N GLU A 325 6.39 26.33 -0.86
CA GLU A 325 5.10 26.66 -1.47
C GLU A 325 4.39 25.40 -2.00
N PRO A 326 3.05 25.29 -1.84
CA PRO A 326 2.31 24.15 -2.39
C PRO A 326 2.34 24.16 -3.91
N ILE A 327 2.45 22.98 -4.50
CA ILE A 327 2.31 22.78 -5.95
C ILE A 327 0.84 22.55 -6.34
N MET A 328 -0.02 22.20 -5.38
CA MET A 328 -1.45 22.03 -5.59
C MET A 328 -2.17 22.42 -4.30
N GLU A 329 -3.19 23.24 -4.45
CA GLU A 329 -4.05 23.71 -3.37
C GLU A 329 -5.50 23.58 -3.83
N VAL A 330 -6.26 22.71 -3.16
CA VAL A 330 -7.63 22.33 -3.57
C VAL A 330 -8.52 22.12 -2.35
N THR A 331 -9.79 22.47 -2.46
CA THR A 331 -10.80 22.10 -1.46
C THR A 331 -11.60 20.93 -1.99
N LEU A 332 -11.44 19.76 -1.38
CA LEU A 332 -12.22 18.57 -1.74
C LEU A 332 -13.61 18.66 -1.14
N GLU A 333 -14.60 18.32 -1.94
CA GLU A 333 -16.00 18.15 -1.55
C GLU A 333 -16.39 16.67 -1.64
N ALA A 334 -17.49 16.29 -1.01
CA ALA A 334 -17.96 14.90 -1.07
C ALA A 334 -18.06 14.41 -2.52
N GLY A 335 -17.53 13.22 -2.78
CA GLY A 335 -17.40 12.63 -4.11
C GLY A 335 -16.07 12.89 -4.80
N ASP A 336 -15.26 13.86 -4.36
CA ASP A 336 -13.97 14.13 -5.00
C ASP A 336 -12.90 13.09 -4.64
N MET A 337 -11.93 12.93 -5.54
CA MET A 337 -10.76 12.07 -5.34
C MET A 337 -9.46 12.87 -5.48
N LEU A 338 -8.52 12.67 -4.57
CA LEU A 338 -7.17 13.23 -4.65
C LEU A 338 -6.14 12.10 -4.54
N TYR A 339 -5.33 11.93 -5.59
CA TYR A 339 -4.19 11.04 -5.62
C TYR A 339 -2.88 11.82 -5.48
N PHE A 340 -1.91 11.25 -4.76
CA PHE A 340 -0.52 11.68 -4.84
C PHE A 340 0.46 10.54 -4.53
N PRO A 341 1.64 10.52 -5.18
CA PRO A 341 2.68 9.54 -4.90
C PRO A 341 3.26 9.66 -3.49
N ARG A 342 3.83 8.55 -3.00
CA ARG A 342 4.63 8.58 -1.76
C ARG A 342 5.76 9.61 -1.87
N GLY A 343 6.04 10.32 -0.78
CA GLY A 343 7.01 11.42 -0.74
C GLY A 343 6.45 12.82 -0.99
N TYR A 344 5.25 12.95 -1.56
CA TYR A 344 4.58 14.26 -1.65
C TYR A 344 4.10 14.68 -0.26
N ILE A 345 4.63 15.80 0.22
CA ILE A 345 4.22 16.36 1.51
C ILE A 345 2.81 16.88 1.36
N HIS A 346 1.96 16.65 2.36
CA HIS A 346 0.58 17.08 2.34
C HIS A 346 0.09 17.53 3.72
N GLN A 347 -0.92 18.39 3.70
CA GLN A 347 -1.68 18.75 4.88
C GLN A 347 -3.11 19.13 4.50
N GLY A 348 -4.05 18.76 5.37
CA GLY A 348 -5.48 19.03 5.17
C GLY A 348 -6.10 19.71 6.39
N VAL A 349 -6.85 20.79 6.16
CA VAL A 349 -7.54 21.58 7.19
C VAL A 349 -9.02 21.72 6.81
N THR A 350 -9.92 21.63 7.78
CA THR A 350 -11.34 21.96 7.57
C THR A 350 -11.53 23.48 7.65
N ILE A 351 -12.41 24.01 6.81
CA ILE A 351 -12.67 25.44 6.67
C ILE A 351 -14.17 25.70 6.61
N ASP A 352 -14.56 26.97 6.72
CA ASP A 352 -15.92 27.47 6.52
C ASP A 352 -16.99 26.81 7.41
N GLY A 353 -16.62 26.42 8.64
CA GLY A 353 -17.55 25.82 9.60
C GLY A 353 -18.05 24.41 9.23
N GLN A 354 -17.45 23.76 8.23
CA GLN A 354 -17.81 22.42 7.76
C GLN A 354 -16.88 21.35 8.33
N HIS A 355 -17.42 20.18 8.71
CA HIS A 355 -16.59 19.02 9.00
C HIS A 355 -16.06 18.38 7.71
N SER A 356 -15.19 17.39 7.86
CA SER A 356 -14.78 16.51 6.76
C SER A 356 -14.68 15.07 7.21
N LEU A 357 -15.15 14.16 6.36
CA LEU A 357 -14.82 12.75 6.39
C LEU A 357 -14.21 12.35 5.04
N HIS A 358 -13.07 11.68 5.08
CA HIS A 358 -12.50 11.01 3.93
C HIS A 358 -11.90 9.67 4.35
N VAL A 359 -11.74 8.78 3.37
CA VAL A 359 -10.94 7.56 3.49
C VAL A 359 -9.73 7.69 2.57
N THR A 360 -8.55 7.39 3.09
CA THR A 360 -7.34 7.23 2.29
C THR A 360 -7.15 5.75 2.01
N ILE A 361 -7.30 5.36 0.74
CA ILE A 361 -6.93 4.05 0.24
C ILE A 361 -5.43 4.09 -0.06
N SER A 362 -4.67 3.18 0.55
CA SER A 362 -3.20 3.16 0.52
C SER A 362 -2.67 1.83 0.04
N MET A 363 -1.65 1.84 -0.83
CA MET A 363 -1.05 0.63 -1.38
C MET A 363 0.43 0.85 -1.75
N TYR A 364 1.08 -0.18 -2.28
CA TYR A 364 2.47 -0.12 -2.79
C TYR A 364 3.56 0.14 -1.73
N GLN A 365 3.25 -0.11 -0.45
CA GLN A 365 4.26 -0.06 0.61
C GLN A 365 5.32 -1.15 0.36
N LYS A 366 6.61 -0.78 0.34
CA LYS A 366 7.73 -1.71 0.12
C LYS A 366 7.55 -2.61 -1.12
N HIS A 367 7.02 -2.04 -2.20
CA HIS A 367 6.76 -2.74 -3.46
C HIS A 367 7.60 -2.15 -4.62
N SER A 368 8.89 -1.92 -4.38
CA SER A 368 9.82 -1.30 -5.34
C SER A 368 10.88 -2.28 -5.86
N TRP A 369 11.63 -1.88 -6.89
CA TRP A 369 12.80 -2.61 -7.39
C TRP A 369 13.82 -2.95 -6.28
N ALA A 370 13.96 -2.08 -5.29
CA ALA A 370 14.85 -2.33 -4.16
C ALA A 370 14.36 -3.52 -3.32
N ASP A 371 13.05 -3.63 -3.10
CA ASP A 371 12.45 -4.72 -2.31
C ASP A 371 12.60 -6.06 -3.04
N LEU A 372 12.44 -6.08 -4.37
CA LEU A 372 12.75 -7.25 -5.19
C LEU A 372 14.24 -7.64 -5.11
N PHE A 373 15.14 -6.66 -5.21
CA PHE A 373 16.58 -6.92 -5.13
C PHE A 373 17.03 -7.39 -3.75
N GLU A 374 16.36 -6.96 -2.68
CA GLU A 374 16.58 -7.45 -1.32
C GLU A 374 16.22 -8.93 -1.16
N LYS A 375 15.32 -9.47 -1.99
CA LYS A 375 15.06 -10.93 -2.09
C LYS A 375 16.05 -11.64 -3.00
N MET A 376 16.33 -11.04 -4.16
CA MET A 376 17.09 -11.67 -5.24
C MET A 376 18.60 -11.79 -4.95
N LEU A 377 19.24 -10.73 -4.43
CA LEU A 377 20.70 -10.68 -4.30
C LEU A 377 21.27 -11.67 -3.27
N PRO A 378 20.66 -11.87 -2.09
CA PRO A 378 21.14 -12.89 -1.14
C PRO A 378 21.07 -14.31 -1.74
N ALA A 379 19.98 -14.64 -2.43
CA ALA A 379 19.81 -15.94 -3.07
C ALA A 379 20.83 -16.13 -4.21
N ALA A 380 21.01 -15.11 -5.06
CA ALA A 380 22.02 -15.14 -6.13
C ALA A 380 23.44 -15.35 -5.60
N LEU A 381 23.77 -14.75 -4.46
CA LEU A 381 25.07 -14.95 -3.81
C LEU A 381 25.24 -16.40 -3.34
N GLN A 382 24.22 -16.99 -2.71
CA GLN A 382 24.28 -18.39 -2.27
C GLN A 382 24.47 -19.35 -3.43
N LEU A 383 23.72 -19.17 -4.52
CA LEU A 383 23.86 -19.96 -5.75
C LEU A 383 25.26 -19.80 -6.37
N ALA A 384 25.72 -18.56 -6.54
CA ALA A 384 27.05 -18.29 -7.12
C ALA A 384 28.20 -18.86 -6.26
N VAL A 385 28.06 -18.86 -4.93
CA VAL A 385 29.05 -19.44 -4.01
C VAL A 385 29.16 -20.96 -4.18
N ASN A 386 28.10 -21.66 -4.57
CA ASN A 386 28.17 -23.11 -4.81
C ASN A 386 28.92 -23.43 -6.11
N ASP A 387 28.69 -22.65 -7.16
CA ASP A 387 29.24 -22.92 -8.49
C ASP A 387 30.63 -22.31 -8.73
N ASN A 388 30.98 -21.24 -8.01
CA ASN A 388 32.20 -20.48 -8.26
C ASN A 388 33.19 -20.53 -7.08
N VAL A 389 34.29 -21.25 -7.27
CA VAL A 389 35.36 -21.35 -6.25
C VAL A 389 36.02 -20.01 -5.93
N GLU A 390 36.03 -19.04 -6.86
CA GLU A 390 36.66 -17.74 -6.59
C GLU A 390 35.93 -16.94 -5.52
N LEU A 391 34.61 -17.14 -5.37
CA LEU A 391 33.82 -16.55 -4.28
C LEU A 391 34.07 -17.22 -2.92
N ARG A 392 34.74 -18.39 -2.92
CA ARG A 392 35.10 -19.14 -1.71
C ARG A 392 36.55 -18.94 -1.26
N TYR A 393 37.37 -18.26 -2.05
CA TYR A 393 38.72 -17.91 -1.62
C TYR A 393 38.68 -16.96 -0.42
N GLY A 394 39.65 -17.15 0.49
CA GLY A 394 39.81 -16.27 1.65
C GLY A 394 40.12 -14.84 1.22
N LEU A 395 39.65 -13.87 2.01
CA LEU A 395 39.96 -12.46 1.79
C LEU A 395 41.48 -12.21 1.87
N PRO A 396 42.02 -11.24 1.11
CA PRO A 396 43.41 -10.80 1.29
C PRO A 396 43.66 -10.37 2.74
N PHE A 397 44.75 -10.84 3.34
CA PHE A 397 45.06 -10.51 4.74
C PHE A 397 45.21 -9.01 5.00
N ASP A 398 45.60 -8.25 3.98
CA ASP A 398 45.78 -6.80 4.02
C ASP A 398 44.50 -6.00 3.72
N ILE A 399 43.34 -6.65 3.58
CA ILE A 399 42.09 -5.95 3.24
C ILE A 399 41.72 -4.88 4.29
N TYR A 400 41.94 -5.17 5.57
CA TYR A 400 41.61 -4.27 6.68
C TYR A 400 42.56 -3.06 6.79
N ASP A 401 43.76 -3.15 6.20
CA ASP A 401 44.71 -2.04 6.12
C ASP A 401 44.40 -1.09 4.94
N ASN A 402 43.50 -1.50 4.02
CA ASN A 402 43.16 -0.77 2.80
C ASN A 402 41.70 -0.28 2.77
N PHE A 403 40.81 -0.90 3.54
CA PHE A 403 39.37 -0.57 3.60
C PHE A 403 38.93 -0.27 5.03
N GLY A 404 37.69 0.24 5.18
CA GLY A 404 37.14 0.69 6.46
C GLY A 404 37.21 2.21 6.62
N LEU A 405 36.53 2.71 7.65
CA LEU A 405 36.31 4.15 7.86
C LEU A 405 37.63 4.95 7.98
N VAL A 406 38.67 4.36 8.58
CA VAL A 406 39.99 4.99 8.73
C VAL A 406 40.70 5.18 7.39
N HIS A 407 40.45 4.30 6.42
CA HIS A 407 41.11 4.26 5.12
C HIS A 407 40.19 4.71 3.96
N SER A 408 39.00 5.27 4.25
CA SER A 408 38.00 5.61 3.22
C SER A 408 38.56 6.58 2.18
N ASP A 409 39.33 7.56 2.64
CA ASP A 409 39.83 8.68 1.83
C ASP A 409 41.21 8.40 1.20
N CYS A 410 41.83 7.27 1.55
CA CYS A 410 43.09 6.83 0.94
C CYS A 410 42.81 6.10 -0.36
N ASP A 411 43.46 6.50 -1.45
CA ASP A 411 43.36 5.82 -2.75
C ASP A 411 44.73 5.23 -3.12
N THR A 412 44.99 4.02 -2.64
CA THR A 412 46.25 3.29 -2.88
C THR A 412 46.11 2.37 -4.11
N PRO A 413 47.22 2.06 -4.82
CA PRO A 413 47.18 1.07 -5.91
C PRO A 413 46.60 -0.28 -5.47
N ARG A 414 46.92 -0.71 -4.24
CA ARG A 414 46.41 -1.95 -3.65
C ARG A 414 44.90 -1.92 -3.42
N LYS A 415 44.36 -0.81 -2.90
CA LYS A 415 42.91 -0.63 -2.74
C LYS A 415 42.18 -0.69 -4.09
N LYS A 416 42.78 -0.12 -5.14
CA LYS A 416 42.24 -0.20 -6.50
C LYS A 416 42.23 -1.63 -7.03
N GLU A 417 43.34 -2.36 -6.89
CA GLU A 417 43.42 -3.78 -7.26
C GLU A 417 42.34 -4.62 -6.57
N ILE A 418 42.15 -4.44 -5.25
CA ILE A 418 41.12 -5.15 -4.49
C ILE A 418 39.71 -4.73 -4.93
N LYS A 419 39.46 -3.44 -5.23
CA LYS A 419 38.17 -2.98 -5.80
C LYS A 419 37.86 -3.66 -7.13
N ASP A 420 38.85 -3.75 -8.02
CA ASP A 420 38.68 -4.39 -9.33
C ASP A 420 38.34 -5.88 -9.16
N ILE A 421 38.95 -6.56 -8.18
CA ILE A 421 38.58 -7.94 -7.80
C ILE A 421 37.14 -8.00 -7.28
N ILE A 422 36.74 -7.12 -6.34
CA ILE A 422 35.38 -7.08 -5.78
C ILE A 422 34.35 -6.88 -6.90
N PHE A 423 34.56 -5.93 -7.80
CA PHE A 423 33.64 -5.67 -8.92
C PHE A 423 33.59 -6.84 -9.90
N SER A 424 34.73 -7.43 -10.22
CA SER A 424 34.77 -8.61 -11.10
C SER A 424 34.05 -9.81 -10.48
N LEU A 425 34.15 -10.01 -9.16
CA LEU A 425 33.42 -11.07 -8.45
C LEU A 425 31.92 -10.76 -8.35
N PHE A 426 31.55 -9.50 -8.10
CA PHE A 426 30.15 -9.07 -8.07
C PHE A 426 29.47 -9.25 -9.44
N ASP A 427 30.18 -8.99 -10.54
CA ASP A 427 29.66 -9.22 -11.89
C ASP A 427 29.28 -10.68 -12.15
N LYS A 428 29.89 -11.64 -11.45
CA LYS A 428 29.55 -13.07 -11.56
C LYS A 428 28.20 -13.42 -10.93
N LEU A 429 27.65 -12.56 -10.08
CA LEU A 429 26.31 -12.77 -9.53
C LEU A 429 25.22 -12.69 -10.60
N LYS A 430 25.45 -11.94 -11.69
CA LYS A 430 24.47 -11.71 -12.76
C LYS A 430 23.98 -12.99 -13.43
N SER A 431 24.86 -13.99 -13.60
CA SER A 431 24.51 -15.26 -14.23
C SER A 431 23.79 -16.23 -13.29
N HIS A 432 23.68 -15.89 -12.01
CA HIS A 432 23.07 -16.72 -10.96
C HIS A 432 21.87 -16.01 -10.32
N LEU A 433 21.31 -14.98 -10.95
CA LEU A 433 20.15 -14.27 -10.42
C LEU A 433 18.90 -15.18 -10.51
N PRO A 434 18.30 -15.57 -9.38
CA PRO A 434 17.09 -16.39 -9.41
C PRO A 434 15.87 -15.49 -9.58
N LEU A 435 15.60 -15.11 -10.83
CA LEU A 435 14.60 -14.10 -11.16
C LEU A 435 13.19 -14.53 -10.71
N ASP A 436 12.79 -15.75 -11.08
CA ASP A 436 11.46 -16.26 -10.79
C ASP A 436 11.26 -16.50 -9.28
N GLU A 437 12.24 -17.13 -8.61
CA GLU A 437 12.20 -17.35 -7.16
C GLU A 437 12.10 -16.03 -6.38
N ALA A 438 12.81 -14.98 -6.80
CA ALA A 438 12.72 -13.67 -6.15
C ALA A 438 11.31 -13.07 -6.30
N VAL A 439 10.66 -13.27 -7.45
CA VAL A 439 9.26 -12.86 -7.68
C VAL A 439 8.30 -13.74 -6.85
N ASP A 440 8.56 -15.04 -6.74
CA ASP A 440 7.81 -15.93 -5.85
C ASP A 440 7.88 -15.48 -4.39
N GLN A 441 9.05 -15.07 -3.92
CA GLN A 441 9.21 -14.55 -2.55
C GLN A 441 8.51 -13.21 -2.34
N MET A 442 8.41 -12.37 -3.37
CA MET A 442 7.59 -11.15 -3.33
C MET A 442 6.10 -11.49 -3.30
N ALA A 443 5.65 -12.43 -4.13
CA ALA A 443 4.26 -12.88 -4.17
C ALA A 443 3.85 -13.60 -2.89
N LYS A 444 4.74 -14.39 -2.28
CA LYS A 444 4.56 -15.00 -0.95
C LYS A 444 4.37 -13.95 0.13
N HIS A 445 5.11 -12.83 0.06
CA HIS A 445 4.89 -11.72 0.98
C HIS A 445 3.48 -11.13 0.79
N TYR A 446 3.05 -10.96 -0.46
CA TYR A 446 1.67 -10.55 -0.76
C TYR A 446 0.63 -11.53 -0.19
N GLN A 447 0.82 -12.85 -0.30
CA GLN A 447 -0.10 -13.84 0.30
C GLN A 447 -0.29 -13.63 1.80
N ARG A 448 0.76 -13.19 2.51
CA ARG A 448 0.69 -12.88 3.95
C ARG A 448 -0.04 -11.56 4.23
N ASP A 449 0.17 -10.56 3.38
CA ASP A 449 -0.32 -9.21 3.61
C ASP A 449 -1.78 -9.04 3.15
N ALA A 450 -2.19 -9.82 2.15
CA ALA A 450 -3.50 -9.75 1.49
C ALA A 450 -4.68 -9.88 2.47
N LEU A 451 -5.75 -9.13 2.22
CA LEU A 451 -7.03 -9.35 2.88
C LEU A 451 -7.67 -10.64 2.34
N PRO A 452 -8.43 -11.38 3.18
CA PRO A 452 -9.24 -12.49 2.69
C PRO A 452 -10.28 -11.98 1.67
N PRO A 453 -10.68 -12.80 0.69
CA PRO A 453 -11.65 -12.39 -0.31
C PRO A 453 -13.03 -12.18 0.31
N VAL A 454 -13.80 -11.22 -0.22
CA VAL A 454 -15.24 -11.14 0.05
C VAL A 454 -15.94 -12.13 -0.88
N ILE A 455 -16.69 -13.06 -0.30
CA ILE A 455 -17.40 -14.13 -1.02
C ILE A 455 -18.87 -13.76 -1.13
N THR A 456 -19.36 -13.61 -2.37
CA THR A 456 -20.76 -13.30 -2.66
C THR A 456 -21.67 -14.49 -2.35
N ASP A 457 -22.98 -14.26 -2.21
CA ASP A 457 -23.91 -15.37 -1.91
C ASP A 457 -23.99 -16.40 -3.05
N LEU A 458 -23.80 -15.97 -4.31
CA LEU A 458 -23.67 -16.89 -5.45
C LEU A 458 -22.41 -17.73 -5.36
N GLU A 459 -21.27 -17.15 -4.97
CA GLU A 459 -20.02 -17.89 -4.78
C GLU A 459 -20.10 -18.84 -3.57
N LYS A 460 -20.77 -18.46 -2.49
CA LYS A 460 -21.00 -19.36 -1.35
C LYS A 460 -21.73 -20.62 -1.78
N ALA A 461 -22.73 -20.50 -2.66
CA ALA A 461 -23.51 -21.64 -3.14
C ALA A 461 -22.72 -22.65 -3.98
N VAL A 462 -21.51 -22.31 -4.44
CA VAL A 462 -20.64 -23.19 -5.25
C VAL A 462 -19.23 -23.33 -4.66
N THR A 463 -19.11 -23.10 -3.36
CA THR A 463 -17.88 -23.28 -2.59
C THR A 463 -18.23 -24.00 -1.29
N VAL A 464 -17.21 -24.51 -0.61
CA VAL A 464 -17.35 -25.16 0.71
C VAL A 464 -18.04 -24.27 1.77
N TYR A 465 -18.09 -22.94 1.55
CA TYR A 465 -18.72 -22.01 2.49
C TYR A 465 -20.25 -22.08 2.52
N GLY A 466 -20.88 -22.59 1.47
CA GLY A 466 -22.33 -22.75 1.38
C GLY A 466 -22.78 -24.13 0.92
N ASP A 467 -21.92 -24.88 0.22
CA ASP A 467 -22.19 -26.23 -0.24
C ASP A 467 -21.35 -27.25 0.53
N THR A 468 -21.85 -27.65 1.69
CA THR A 468 -21.11 -28.53 2.61
C THR A 468 -22.05 -29.29 3.55
N ASP A 469 -21.50 -30.25 4.27
CA ASP A 469 -22.18 -31.04 5.30
C ASP A 469 -22.83 -30.15 6.37
N VAL A 470 -24.13 -30.29 6.57
CA VAL A 470 -24.89 -29.55 7.59
C VAL A 470 -25.41 -30.49 8.66
N MET A 471 -24.97 -30.28 9.91
CA MET A 471 -25.56 -30.94 11.07
C MET A 471 -26.94 -30.32 11.37
N VAL A 472 -27.99 -31.13 11.27
CA VAL A 472 -29.35 -30.75 11.65
C VAL A 472 -29.76 -31.41 12.98
N ASP A 473 -30.99 -31.12 13.41
CA ASP A 473 -31.56 -31.72 14.62
C ASP A 473 -31.46 -33.25 14.63
N ASP A 474 -31.50 -33.82 15.83
CA ASP A 474 -31.35 -35.26 16.08
C ASP A 474 -30.02 -35.88 15.60
N GLY A 475 -28.98 -35.07 15.39
CA GLY A 475 -27.63 -35.55 15.07
C GLY A 475 -27.49 -36.11 13.65
N LYS A 476 -28.37 -35.69 12.73
CA LYS A 476 -28.31 -36.07 11.31
C LYS A 476 -27.45 -35.07 10.54
N VAL A 477 -26.67 -35.56 9.60
CA VAL A 477 -25.93 -34.72 8.64
C VAL A 477 -26.66 -34.79 7.30
N ILE A 478 -26.86 -33.65 6.66
CA ILE A 478 -27.44 -33.52 5.32
C ILE A 478 -26.49 -32.73 4.41
N ASN A 479 -26.82 -32.64 3.12
CA ASN A 479 -26.07 -31.87 2.13
C ASN A 479 -24.62 -32.33 1.99
N ARG A 480 -24.41 -33.65 2.05
CA ARG A 480 -23.11 -34.25 1.86
C ARG A 480 -22.79 -34.23 0.37
N VAL A 481 -21.68 -33.59 0.02
CA VAL A 481 -21.26 -33.40 -1.36
C VAL A 481 -19.85 -33.94 -1.55
N GLU A 482 -19.57 -34.54 -2.71
CA GLU A 482 -18.24 -35.02 -3.07
C GLU A 482 -17.87 -34.55 -4.47
N ILE A 483 -16.59 -34.21 -4.64
CA ILE A 483 -16.04 -33.85 -5.95
C ILE A 483 -15.74 -35.14 -6.73
N SER A 484 -16.22 -35.18 -7.97
CA SER A 484 -15.98 -36.26 -8.93
C SER A 484 -15.03 -35.81 -10.05
N LEU A 485 -14.60 -36.75 -10.90
CA LEU A 485 -13.71 -36.45 -12.04
C LEU A 485 -14.38 -35.53 -13.09
N ASP A 486 -15.70 -35.65 -13.27
CA ASP A 486 -16.48 -34.81 -14.19
C ASP A 486 -16.88 -33.46 -13.59
N THR A 487 -16.67 -33.26 -12.28
CA THR A 487 -16.90 -31.97 -11.62
C THR A 487 -16.01 -30.91 -12.27
N LYS A 488 -16.62 -29.79 -12.66
CA LYS A 488 -15.90 -28.63 -13.18
C LYS A 488 -15.53 -27.67 -12.07
N ILE A 489 -14.25 -27.36 -11.95
CA ILE A 489 -13.67 -26.51 -10.92
C ILE A 489 -12.86 -25.35 -11.52
N ARG A 490 -12.72 -24.28 -10.75
CA ARG A 490 -11.77 -23.17 -11.01
C ARG A 490 -11.31 -22.55 -9.70
N LEU A 491 -10.20 -21.79 -9.72
CA LEU A 491 -9.76 -21.02 -8.55
C LEU A 491 -10.76 -19.94 -8.14
N LEU A 492 -10.88 -19.68 -6.83
CA LEU A 492 -11.78 -18.65 -6.28
C LEU A 492 -11.43 -17.24 -6.78
N ARG A 493 -10.14 -16.89 -6.80
CA ARG A 493 -9.61 -15.63 -7.35
C ARG A 493 -8.34 -15.93 -8.14
N LYS A 494 -7.94 -15.04 -9.06
CA LYS A 494 -6.72 -15.21 -9.88
C LYS A 494 -5.47 -15.38 -9.04
N ASN A 495 -5.31 -14.55 -8.01
CA ASN A 495 -4.08 -14.53 -7.19
C ASN A 495 -4.24 -15.30 -5.86
N ILE A 496 -5.30 -16.10 -5.69
CA ILE A 496 -5.65 -16.74 -4.41
C ILE A 496 -4.59 -17.71 -3.89
N ILE A 497 -3.78 -18.28 -4.79
CA ILE A 497 -2.68 -19.20 -4.49
C ILE A 497 -1.39 -18.69 -5.13
N ARG A 498 -0.27 -18.82 -4.40
CA ARG A 498 1.08 -18.78 -4.96
C ARG A 498 1.81 -20.09 -4.65
N MET A 499 2.23 -20.78 -5.71
CA MET A 499 3.12 -21.94 -5.61
C MET A 499 4.56 -21.47 -5.45
N VAL A 500 5.28 -22.01 -4.47
CA VAL A 500 6.68 -21.68 -4.19
C VAL A 500 7.44 -22.97 -3.90
N SER A 501 8.60 -23.13 -4.56
CA SER A 501 9.52 -24.23 -4.29
C SER A 501 10.47 -23.85 -3.16
N GLU A 502 10.45 -24.61 -2.07
CA GLU A 502 11.36 -24.46 -0.92
C GLU A 502 12.04 -25.82 -0.64
N GLU A 503 11.94 -26.36 0.59
CA GLU A 503 12.31 -27.75 0.87
C GLU A 503 11.34 -28.75 0.23
N SER A 504 10.12 -28.30 -0.03
CA SER A 504 9.03 -28.95 -0.75
C SER A 504 8.19 -27.89 -1.48
N ILE A 505 7.24 -28.31 -2.32
CA ILE A 505 6.35 -27.37 -3.00
C ILE A 505 5.24 -26.95 -2.03
N ARG A 506 5.14 -25.64 -1.78
CA ARG A 506 4.11 -25.05 -0.93
C ARG A 506 3.20 -24.14 -1.72
N LEU A 507 1.91 -24.30 -1.49
CA LEU A 507 0.83 -23.44 -1.97
C LEU A 507 0.46 -22.47 -0.86
N TYR A 508 0.97 -21.24 -0.93
CA TYR A 508 0.57 -20.17 -0.02
C TYR A 508 -0.71 -19.52 -0.52
N TYR A 509 -1.64 -19.20 0.39
CA TYR A 509 -2.93 -18.60 0.05
C TYR A 509 -3.35 -17.57 1.09
N TYR A 510 -4.37 -16.76 0.78
CA TYR A 510 -4.86 -15.70 1.69
C TYR A 510 -6.33 -15.84 2.11
N VAL A 511 -7.04 -16.92 1.74
CA VAL A 511 -8.47 -17.08 2.06
C VAL A 511 -8.75 -17.16 3.57
N GLU A 512 -7.80 -17.69 4.35
CA GLU A 512 -7.87 -17.82 5.81
C GLU A 512 -7.21 -16.65 6.56
N ASN A 513 -6.78 -15.60 5.85
CA ASN A 513 -6.13 -14.46 6.48
C ASN A 513 -7.12 -13.72 7.41
N SER A 514 -6.60 -13.20 8.51
CA SER A 514 -7.38 -12.31 9.39
C SER A 514 -7.63 -10.96 8.74
N LEU A 515 -8.76 -10.34 9.07
CA LEU A 515 -9.01 -8.92 8.75
C LEU A 515 -8.12 -7.97 9.57
N GLU A 516 -7.56 -8.44 10.68
CA GLU A 516 -6.48 -7.74 11.38
C GLU A 516 -5.16 -8.05 10.67
N TYR A 517 -4.43 -7.00 10.28
CA TYR A 517 -3.19 -7.14 9.52
C TYR A 517 -2.17 -8.03 10.26
N HIS A 518 -1.78 -9.14 9.62
CA HIS A 518 -0.93 -10.20 10.21
C HIS A 518 -1.49 -10.79 11.52
N GLY A 519 -2.82 -10.81 11.68
CA GLY A 519 -3.50 -11.40 12.82
C GLY A 519 -3.47 -12.94 12.84
N SER A 520 -3.16 -13.56 11.70
CA SER A 520 -2.97 -15.01 11.53
C SER A 520 -1.56 -15.29 11.02
N GLU A 521 -1.07 -16.52 11.22
CA GLU A 521 0.11 -17.01 10.51
C GLU A 521 -0.19 -17.18 9.02
N LEU A 522 0.86 -17.15 8.18
CA LEU A 522 0.74 -17.33 6.74
C LEU A 522 0.32 -18.79 6.44
N PRO A 523 -0.89 -19.04 5.93
CA PRO A 523 -1.35 -20.41 5.70
C PRO A 523 -0.73 -20.97 4.42
N PHE A 524 -0.51 -22.28 4.40
CA PHE A 524 -0.02 -22.99 3.22
C PHE A 524 -0.56 -24.43 3.17
N LEU A 525 -0.51 -25.01 1.98
CA LEU A 525 -0.69 -26.44 1.74
C LEU A 525 0.59 -26.97 1.10
N GLU A 526 1.11 -28.07 1.64
CA GLU A 526 2.27 -28.76 1.07
C GLU A 526 1.79 -29.83 0.09
N ILE A 527 2.43 -29.91 -1.07
CA ILE A 527 2.14 -30.90 -2.11
C ILE A 527 3.42 -31.58 -2.58
N GLU A 528 3.26 -32.79 -3.10
CA GLU A 528 4.34 -33.53 -3.74
C GLU A 528 4.69 -32.90 -5.11
N GLU A 529 5.92 -33.11 -5.59
CA GLU A 529 6.40 -32.51 -6.84
C GLU A 529 5.62 -32.98 -8.08
N ASP A 530 5.15 -34.22 -8.07
CA ASP A 530 4.33 -34.80 -9.14
C ASP A 530 2.90 -34.25 -9.20
N MET A 531 2.45 -33.59 -8.12
CA MET A 531 1.15 -32.92 -8.03
C MET A 531 1.17 -31.47 -8.55
N ALA A 532 2.35 -30.87 -8.73
CA ALA A 532 2.49 -29.47 -9.17
C ALA A 532 1.83 -29.16 -10.53
N PRO A 533 1.93 -30.00 -11.58
CA PRO A 533 1.35 -29.67 -12.89
C PRO A 533 -0.18 -29.54 -12.86
N GLY A 534 -0.86 -30.24 -11.95
CA GLY A 534 -2.30 -30.07 -11.70
C GLY A 534 -2.64 -28.67 -11.18
N ILE A 535 -1.82 -28.12 -10.27
CA ILE A 535 -1.98 -26.75 -9.76
C ILE A 535 -1.64 -25.71 -10.85
N GLU A 536 -0.58 -25.95 -11.63
CA GLU A 536 -0.23 -25.09 -12.78
C GLU A 536 -1.38 -25.01 -13.78
N THR A 537 -2.04 -26.13 -14.06
CA THR A 537 -3.23 -26.19 -14.92
C THR A 537 -4.34 -25.28 -14.39
N LEU A 538 -4.65 -25.33 -13.08
CA LEU A 538 -5.66 -24.47 -12.46
C LEU A 538 -5.29 -22.98 -12.51
N ILE A 539 -4.04 -22.64 -12.20
CA ILE A 539 -3.56 -21.25 -12.21
C ILE A 539 -3.61 -20.66 -13.63
N THR A 540 -3.20 -21.44 -14.64
CA THR A 540 -3.12 -20.98 -16.03
C THR A 540 -4.45 -21.00 -16.76
N SER A 541 -5.42 -21.80 -16.30
CA SER A 541 -6.77 -21.88 -16.89
C SER A 541 -7.73 -20.82 -16.35
N TYR A 542 -7.45 -20.19 -15.20
CA TYR A 542 -8.30 -19.13 -14.66
C TYR A 542 -8.55 -18.00 -15.69
N PRO A 543 -9.79 -17.52 -15.88
CA PRO A 543 -10.99 -17.77 -15.05
C PRO A 543 -11.88 -18.95 -15.50
N GLU A 544 -11.45 -19.73 -16.49
CA GLU A 544 -12.25 -20.81 -17.07
C GLU A 544 -12.40 -21.99 -16.12
N TYR A 545 -13.56 -22.66 -16.22
CA TYR A 545 -13.79 -23.93 -15.55
C TYR A 545 -13.15 -25.07 -16.32
N ILE A 546 -12.49 -25.97 -15.59
CA ILE A 546 -11.95 -27.22 -16.12
C ILE A 546 -12.50 -28.40 -15.33
N THR A 547 -12.70 -29.55 -15.98
CA THR A 547 -13.05 -30.77 -15.25
C THR A 547 -11.85 -31.27 -14.44
N VAL A 548 -12.11 -31.89 -13.29
CA VAL A 548 -11.06 -32.52 -12.47
C VAL A 548 -10.30 -33.57 -13.27
N GLU A 549 -10.96 -34.30 -14.17
CA GLU A 549 -10.34 -35.25 -15.10
C GLU A 549 -9.22 -34.62 -15.96
N ASN A 550 -9.34 -33.34 -16.30
CA ASN A 550 -8.41 -32.61 -17.17
C ASN A 550 -7.25 -31.94 -16.41
N LEU A 551 -7.13 -32.13 -15.10
CA LEU A 551 -5.91 -31.76 -14.38
C LEU A 551 -4.72 -32.58 -14.92
N ASP A 552 -3.59 -31.92 -15.19
CA ASP A 552 -2.39 -32.56 -15.75
C ASP A 552 -1.69 -33.45 -14.70
N LEU A 553 -2.31 -34.57 -14.35
CA LEU A 553 -1.83 -35.55 -13.39
C LEU A 553 -2.02 -36.95 -13.94
N GLN A 554 -1.10 -37.85 -13.59
CA GLN A 554 -1.07 -39.22 -14.12
C GLN A 554 -2.25 -40.07 -13.59
N ASN A 555 -2.61 -39.92 -12.31
CA ASN A 555 -3.58 -40.78 -11.65
C ASN A 555 -4.84 -40.00 -11.24
N ASP A 556 -6.00 -40.62 -11.42
CA ASP A 556 -7.28 -40.04 -11.03
C ASP A 556 -7.41 -39.83 -9.52
N THR A 557 -6.77 -40.67 -8.71
CA THR A 557 -6.70 -40.49 -7.25
C THR A 557 -6.03 -39.17 -6.88
N ASP A 558 -4.94 -38.80 -7.55
CA ASP A 558 -4.20 -37.57 -7.26
C ASP A 558 -5.01 -36.34 -7.69
N LYS A 559 -5.73 -36.43 -8.81
CA LYS A 559 -6.67 -35.39 -9.27
C LYS A 559 -7.76 -35.11 -8.24
N LEU A 560 -8.41 -36.16 -7.74
CA LEU A 560 -9.44 -36.05 -6.72
C LEU A 560 -8.86 -35.52 -5.39
N GLN A 561 -7.69 -36.01 -4.98
CA GLN A 561 -7.04 -35.57 -3.76
C GLN A 561 -6.70 -34.07 -3.78
N ILE A 562 -6.15 -33.56 -4.89
CA ILE A 562 -5.88 -32.12 -5.02
C ILE A 562 -7.19 -31.33 -5.01
N ALA A 563 -8.19 -31.75 -5.79
CA ALA A 563 -9.46 -31.03 -5.86
C ALA A 563 -10.13 -30.95 -4.48
N ASP A 564 -10.18 -32.05 -3.73
CA ASP A 564 -10.72 -32.09 -2.37
C ASP A 564 -9.90 -31.22 -1.39
N ALA A 565 -8.57 -31.27 -1.46
CA ALA A 565 -7.69 -30.47 -0.61
C ALA A 565 -7.85 -28.96 -0.83
N LEU A 566 -8.11 -28.55 -2.07
CA LEU A 566 -8.38 -27.15 -2.43
C LEU A 566 -9.81 -26.74 -2.06
N TRP A 567 -10.79 -27.62 -2.27
CA TRP A 567 -12.20 -27.40 -1.94
C TRP A 567 -12.40 -27.20 -0.44
N SER A 568 -11.88 -28.11 0.37
CA SER A 568 -11.96 -28.07 1.84
C SER A 568 -11.37 -26.79 2.45
N ARG A 569 -10.51 -26.09 1.72
CA ARG A 569 -9.91 -24.80 2.10
C ARG A 569 -10.60 -23.59 1.46
N GLY A 570 -11.62 -23.78 0.63
CA GLY A 570 -12.31 -22.70 -0.08
C GLY A 570 -11.46 -22.02 -1.16
N LEU A 571 -10.47 -22.72 -1.72
CA LEU A 571 -9.56 -22.16 -2.73
C LEU A 571 -10.08 -22.31 -4.16
N ILE A 572 -11.02 -23.23 -4.37
CA ILE A 572 -11.71 -23.46 -5.64
C ILE A 572 -13.21 -23.33 -5.47
N MET A 573 -13.89 -23.13 -6.60
CA MET A 573 -15.35 -23.21 -6.71
C MET A 573 -15.76 -24.14 -7.85
N THR A 574 -16.97 -24.67 -7.78
CA THR A 574 -17.58 -25.52 -8.82
C THR A 574 -18.42 -24.71 -9.79
N GLU A 575 -18.67 -25.24 -11.00
CA GLU A 575 -19.53 -24.55 -12.00
C GLU A 575 -20.98 -24.44 -11.52
N CYS A 576 -21.46 -25.49 -10.85
CA CYS A 576 -22.79 -25.59 -10.26
C CYS A 576 -22.67 -26.16 -8.83
N PRO A 577 -23.69 -25.98 -7.96
CA PRO A 577 -23.77 -26.70 -6.69
C PRO A 577 -23.64 -28.21 -6.92
N LEU A 578 -22.92 -28.89 -6.03
CA LEU A 578 -22.69 -30.32 -6.11
C LEU A 578 -23.97 -31.10 -5.79
N GLU A 579 -24.09 -32.31 -6.33
CA GLU A 579 -25.22 -33.18 -6.04
C GLU A 579 -25.09 -33.79 -4.65
N ASN A 580 -26.20 -33.82 -3.91
CA ASN A 580 -26.25 -34.41 -2.58
C ASN A 580 -26.15 -35.94 -2.66
N ILE A 581 -25.27 -36.49 -1.85
CA ILE A 581 -25.19 -37.92 -1.59
C ILE A 581 -26.20 -38.23 -0.49
N ASP A 582 -27.30 -38.89 -0.86
CA ASP A 582 -28.23 -39.43 0.12
C ASP A 582 -27.62 -40.65 0.80
N ASP A 583 -27.48 -40.60 2.13
CA ASP A 583 -27.21 -41.78 2.95
C ASP A 583 -28.51 -42.62 3.03
N GLU A 584 -28.67 -43.63 2.17
CA GLU A 584 -29.71 -44.66 2.34
C GLU A 584 -29.53 -45.53 3.60
#